data_AF-A0A4R1ET78-F1
#
_entry.id   AF-A0A4R1ET78-F1
#
_cell.length_a   1.000
_cell.length_b   1.000
_cell.length_c   1.000
_cell.angle_alpha   90.00
_cell.angle_beta   90.00
_cell.angle_gamma   90.00
#
_symmetry.space_group_name_H-M   'P 1'
#
loop_
_entity.id
_entity.type
_entity.pdbx_description
1 polymer ?
#
loop_
_entity_poly.entity_id
_entity_poly.type
_entity_poly.pdbx_seq_one_letter_code
_entity_poly.pdbx_strand_id
1 'polypeptide(L)'
;MKLLPTTQVMRLSLLAFVATLFLALFSMGFLGLLLYYMVSPVLNLSFPDIDSLHGDWIWPAIIVAGMVWAFGFLIAGKLYLFIKARFKLTGSKSLLITTYTIVLVIWALVIWTAIFIGRPT
;
A
#
# COMPACT_ATOMS: atom_id res chain seq x y z
N MET A 1 -40.38 -16.58 1.04
CA MET A 1 -39.49 -15.47 1.45
C MET A 1 -38.89 -14.87 0.19
N LYS A 2 -39.43 -13.75 -0.34
CA LYS A 2 -38.95 -13.14 -1.60
C LYS A 2 -37.73 -12.26 -1.29
N LEU A 3 -36.54 -12.74 -1.66
CA LEU A 3 -35.23 -12.16 -1.36
C LEU A 3 -34.65 -11.33 -2.52
N LEU A 4 -35.49 -10.75 -3.38
CA LEU A 4 -35.05 -9.92 -4.50
C LEU A 4 -35.80 -8.59 -4.51
N PRO A 5 -35.09 -7.45 -4.55
CA PRO A 5 -35.73 -6.15 -4.55
C PRO A 5 -36.43 -5.86 -5.88
N THR A 6 -37.64 -5.32 -5.77
CA THR A 6 -38.65 -5.20 -6.83
C THR A 6 -38.50 -3.95 -7.70
N THR A 7 -37.58 -3.02 -7.37
CA THR A 7 -37.39 -1.75 -8.09
C THR A 7 -36.07 -1.75 -8.87
N GLN A 8 -36.10 -1.28 -10.13
CA GLN A 8 -34.89 -1.16 -10.99
C GLN A 8 -33.77 -0.38 -10.31
N VAL A 9 -34.12 0.62 -9.50
CA VAL A 9 -33.19 1.45 -8.73
C VAL A 9 -32.35 0.60 -7.78
N MET A 10 -32.95 -0.34 -7.04
CA MET A 10 -32.21 -1.16 -6.08
C MET A 10 -31.25 -2.14 -6.78
N ARG A 11 -31.60 -2.64 -7.97
CA ARG A 11 -30.71 -3.51 -8.76
C ARG A 11 -29.49 -2.73 -9.27
N LEU A 12 -29.69 -1.49 -9.72
CA LEU A 12 -28.60 -0.60 -10.13
C LEU A 12 -27.74 -0.16 -8.95
N SER A 13 -28.33 0.12 -7.78
CA SER A 13 -27.58 0.44 -6.57
C SER A 13 -26.76 -0.75 -6.05
N LEU A 14 -27.28 -1.97 -6.15
CA LEU A 14 -26.52 -3.19 -5.81
C LEU A 14 -25.35 -3.37 -6.77
N LEU A 15 -25.56 -3.19 -8.08
CA LEU A 15 -24.49 -3.27 -9.08
C LEU A 15 -23.44 -2.18 -8.85
N ALA A 16 -23.87 -0.94 -8.59
CA ALA A 16 -22.98 0.16 -8.27
C ALA A 16 -22.17 -0.17 -7.01
N PHE A 17 -22.81 -0.59 -5.92
CA PHE A 17 -22.16 -1.00 -4.68
C PHE A 17 -21.11 -2.09 -4.89
N VAL A 18 -21.46 -3.16 -5.63
CA VAL A 18 -20.53 -4.25 -5.94
C VAL A 18 -19.37 -3.73 -6.79
N ALA A 19 -19.63 -2.90 -7.80
CA ALA A 19 -18.60 -2.31 -8.64
C ALA A 19 -17.64 -1.40 -7.84
N THR A 20 -18.16 -0.51 -6.96
CA THR A 20 -17.31 0.31 -6.09
C THR A 20 -16.58 -0.50 -5.05
N LEU A 21 -17.17 -1.58 -4.54
CA LEU A 21 -16.52 -2.48 -3.59
C LEU A 21 -15.33 -3.19 -4.24
N PHE A 22 -15.49 -3.71 -5.46
CA PHE A 22 -14.38 -4.24 -6.25
C PHE A 22 -13.36 -3.15 -6.56
N LEU A 23 -13.77 -1.95 -6.98
CA LEU A 23 -12.84 -0.84 -7.23
C LEU A 23 -12.04 -0.45 -5.98
N ALA A 24 -12.68 -0.44 -4.80
CA ALA A 24 -12.03 -0.11 -3.54
C ALA A 24 -11.05 -1.22 -3.10
N LEU A 25 -11.44 -2.49 -3.24
CA LEU A 25 -10.58 -3.65 -2.97
C LEU A 25 -9.40 -3.70 -3.93
N PHE A 26 -9.62 -3.49 -5.22
CA PHE A 26 -8.56 -3.39 -6.21
C PHE A 26 -7.68 -2.17 -5.96
N SER A 27 -8.22 -1.02 -5.56
CA SER A 27 -7.40 0.17 -5.24
C SER A 27 -6.51 -0.05 -4.02
N MET A 28 -6.98 -0.76 -2.99
CA MET A 28 -6.19 -1.05 -1.79
C MET A 28 -5.21 -2.20 -1.99
N GLY A 29 -5.62 -3.27 -2.67
CA GLY A 29 -4.79 -4.45 -2.94
C GLY A 29 -3.73 -4.21 -4.02
N PHE A 30 -4.09 -3.50 -5.10
CA PHE A 30 -3.14 -3.16 -6.15
C PHE A 30 -2.01 -2.27 -5.64
N LEU A 31 -2.32 -1.35 -4.73
CA LEU A 31 -1.30 -0.50 -4.11
C LEU A 31 -0.32 -1.36 -3.28
N GLY A 32 -0.79 -2.30 -2.47
CA GLY A 32 0.07 -3.24 -1.74
C GLY A 32 0.97 -4.07 -2.68
N LEU A 33 0.41 -4.60 -3.77
CA LEU A 33 1.17 -5.33 -4.78
C LEU A 33 2.21 -4.45 -5.48
N LEU A 34 1.84 -3.22 -5.83
CA LEU A 34 2.75 -2.27 -6.47
C LEU A 34 3.91 -1.92 -5.53
N LEU A 35 3.64 -1.78 -4.23
CA LEU A 35 4.68 -1.59 -3.22
C LEU A 35 5.60 -2.81 -3.14
N TYR A 36 5.07 -4.03 -3.21
CA TYR A 36 5.90 -5.25 -3.26
C TYR A 36 6.84 -5.21 -4.47
N TYR A 37 6.30 -5.01 -5.67
CA TYR A 37 7.11 -4.97 -6.89
C TYR A 37 8.17 -3.85 -6.87
N MET A 38 7.87 -2.73 -6.22
CA MET A 38 8.83 -1.64 -6.07
C MET A 38 10.02 -2.03 -5.19
N VAL A 39 9.80 -2.89 -4.18
CA VAL A 39 10.84 -3.32 -3.22
C VAL A 39 11.39 -4.71 -3.50
N SER A 40 10.78 -5.47 -4.41
CA SER A 40 11.13 -6.86 -4.71
C SER A 40 12.59 -7.08 -5.12
N PRO A 41 13.28 -6.17 -5.86
CA PRO A 41 14.69 -6.39 -6.20
C PRO A 41 15.59 -6.52 -4.97
N VAL A 42 15.24 -5.82 -3.88
CA VAL A 42 15.96 -5.89 -2.60
C VAL A 42 15.43 -7.02 -1.74
N LEU A 43 14.10 -7.21 -1.76
CA LEU A 43 13.43 -8.20 -0.92
C LEU A 43 13.76 -9.64 -1.33
N ASN A 44 13.85 -9.91 -2.63
CA ASN A 44 14.10 -11.23 -3.21
C ASN A 44 15.53 -11.75 -2.97
N LEU A 45 16.42 -10.91 -2.43
CA LEU A 45 17.74 -11.36 -1.97
C LEU A 45 17.64 -12.22 -0.70
N SER A 46 16.59 -12.02 0.11
CA SER A 46 16.42 -12.67 1.41
C SER A 46 15.13 -13.49 1.52
N PHE A 47 14.14 -13.23 0.66
CA PHE A 47 12.82 -13.85 0.71
C PHE A 47 12.41 -14.45 -0.64
N PRO A 48 11.55 -15.49 -0.63
CA PRO A 48 11.00 -16.07 -1.86
C PRO A 48 10.20 -15.04 -2.69
N ASP A 49 10.29 -15.18 -4.01
CA ASP A 49 9.62 -14.30 -4.98
C ASP A 49 8.09 -14.42 -4.89
N ILE A 50 7.37 -13.39 -5.34
CA ILE A 50 5.90 -13.32 -5.21
C ILE A 50 5.19 -14.51 -5.86
N ASP A 51 5.70 -14.97 -7.00
CA ASP A 51 5.14 -16.10 -7.74
C ASP A 51 5.28 -17.44 -6.99
N SER A 52 6.14 -17.48 -5.97
CA SER A 52 6.30 -18.64 -5.09
C SER A 52 5.49 -18.51 -3.79
N LEU A 53 4.91 -17.33 -3.52
CA LEU A 53 4.05 -17.11 -2.36
C LEU A 53 2.68 -17.72 -2.62
N HIS A 54 2.34 -18.72 -1.81
CA HIS A 54 1.01 -19.33 -1.81
C HIS A 54 0.49 -19.40 -0.37
N GLY A 55 -0.82 -19.15 -0.20
CA GLY A 55 -1.50 -19.22 1.09
C GLY A 55 -2.50 -18.10 1.33
N ASP A 56 -3.48 -18.36 2.20
CA ASP A 56 -4.60 -17.46 2.50
C ASP A 56 -4.16 -16.15 3.16
N TRP A 57 -2.93 -16.08 3.67
CA TRP A 57 -2.37 -14.91 4.36
C TRP A 57 -1.88 -13.82 3.41
N ILE A 58 -1.64 -14.12 2.13
CA ILE A 58 -1.04 -13.19 1.17
C ILE A 58 -1.97 -12.02 0.88
N TRP A 59 -3.25 -12.29 0.65
CA TRP A 59 -4.24 -11.24 0.37
C TRP A 59 -4.43 -10.26 1.54
N PRO A 60 -4.66 -10.73 2.78
CA PRO A 60 -4.65 -9.86 3.95
C PRO A 60 -3.35 -9.07 4.10
N ALA A 61 -2.20 -9.71 3.85
CA ALA A 61 -0.89 -9.05 3.93
C ALA A 61 -0.75 -7.91 2.91
N ILE A 62 -1.17 -8.11 1.66
CA ILE A 62 -1.16 -7.08 0.61
C ILE A 62 -2.01 -5.88 1.03
N ILE A 63 -3.22 -6.13 1.55
CA ILE A 63 -4.15 -5.08 1.97
C ILE A 63 -3.56 -4.30 3.17
N VAL A 64 -3.09 -5.01 4.20
CA VAL A 64 -2.45 -4.40 5.38
C VAL A 64 -1.21 -3.62 4.97
N ALA A 65 -0.40 -4.13 4.04
CA ALA A 65 0.77 -3.43 3.55
C ALA A 65 0.40 -2.07 2.94
N GLY A 66 -0.63 -2.03 2.09
CA GLY A 66 -1.12 -0.79 1.50
C GLY A 66 -1.66 0.20 2.54
N MET A 67 -2.43 -0.29 3.52
CA MET A 67 -2.96 0.54 4.61
C MET A 67 -1.85 1.10 5.51
N VAL A 68 -0.90 0.27 5.91
CA VAL A 68 0.20 0.66 6.81
C VAL A 68 1.20 1.58 6.10
N TRP A 69 1.35 1.46 4.78
CA TRP A 69 2.22 2.33 4.01
C TRP A 69 1.79 3.80 4.04
N ALA A 70 0.49 4.08 4.20
CA ALA A 70 -0.02 5.44 4.37
C ALA A 70 0.60 6.18 5.58
N PHE A 71 0.98 5.48 6.65
CA PHE A 71 1.67 6.08 7.79
C PHE A 71 3.07 6.60 7.43
N GLY A 72 3.69 6.06 6.39
CA GLY A 72 4.97 6.54 5.86
C GLY A 72 4.90 8.00 5.40
N PHE A 73 3.74 8.47 4.93
CA PHE A 73 3.55 9.86 4.51
C PHE A 73 3.64 10.84 5.69
N LEU A 74 3.21 10.43 6.90
CA LEU A 74 3.32 11.24 8.12
C LEU A 74 4.79 11.41 8.52
N ILE A 75 5.55 10.31 8.48
CA ILE A 75 6.98 10.28 8.81
C ILE A 75 7.76 11.10 7.77
N ALA A 76 7.49 10.86 6.48
CA ALA A 76 8.13 11.56 5.38
C ALA A 76 7.81 13.07 5.39
N GLY A 77 6.57 13.45 5.70
CA GLY A 77 6.15 14.85 5.81
C GLY A 77 6.83 15.57 6.98
N LYS A 78 6.90 14.92 8.16
CA LYS A 78 7.62 15.48 9.32
C LYS A 78 9.11 15.66 9.01
N LEU A 79 9.73 14.69 8.36
CA LEU A 79 11.14 14.76 7.98
C LEU A 79 11.40 15.83 6.91
N TYR A 80 10.51 15.96 5.92
CA TYR A 80 10.56 17.02 4.91
C TYR A 80 10.56 18.41 5.56
N LEU A 81 9.64 18.66 6.49
CA LEU A 81 9.55 19.93 7.20
C LEU A 81 10.78 20.17 8.09
N PHE A 82 11.27 19.14 8.77
CA PHE A 82 12.48 19.21 9.59
C PHE A 82 13.72 19.57 8.77
N ILE A 83 13.94 18.91 7.64
CA ILE A 83 15.08 19.16 6.74
C ILE A 83 14.98 20.56 6.13
N LYS A 84 13.80 20.95 5.66
CA LYS A 84 13.55 22.29 5.12
C LYS A 84 13.87 23.37 6.15
N ALA A 85 13.42 23.20 7.40
CA ALA A 85 13.67 24.14 8.48
C ALA A 85 15.15 24.18 8.91
N ARG A 86 15.81 23.02 8.97
CA ARG A 86 17.18 22.90 9.47
C ARG A 86 18.22 23.42 8.47
N PHE A 87 18.05 23.12 7.18
CA PHE A 87 19.03 23.46 6.15
C PHE A 87 18.69 24.73 5.37
N LYS A 88 17.59 25.42 5.71
CA LYS A 88 17.09 26.62 4.98
C LYS A 88 17.07 26.41 3.46
N LEU A 89 16.67 25.20 3.03
CA LEU A 89 16.63 24.81 1.62
C LEU A 89 15.43 25.50 0.94
N THR A 90 15.66 26.72 0.48
CA THR A 90 14.63 27.51 -0.24
C THR A 90 14.60 27.20 -1.75
N GLY A 91 15.70 26.67 -2.31
CA GLY A 91 15.86 26.45 -3.76
C GLY A 91 15.82 24.99 -4.25
N SER A 92 16.36 24.03 -3.49
CA SER A 92 16.53 22.65 -3.97
C SER A 92 15.32 21.77 -3.70
N LYS A 93 14.22 22.02 -4.44
CA LYS A 93 13.01 21.19 -4.42
C LYS A 93 13.31 19.72 -4.71
N SER A 94 14.25 19.45 -5.61
CA SER A 94 14.63 18.08 -6.01
C SER A 94 15.17 17.26 -4.84
N LEU A 95 16.05 17.83 -4.01
CA LEU A 95 16.61 17.11 -2.84
C LEU A 95 15.52 16.71 -1.85
N LEU A 96 14.60 17.63 -1.57
CA LEU A 96 13.49 17.37 -0.65
C LEU A 96 12.54 16.28 -1.16
N ILE A 97 12.24 16.27 -2.46
CA ILE A 97 11.42 15.24 -3.10
C ILE A 97 12.14 13.89 -3.05
N THR A 98 13.44 13.85 -3.39
CA THR A 98 14.22 12.62 -3.34
C THR A 98 14.26 12.02 -1.95
N THR A 99 14.50 12.83 -0.91
CA THR A 99 14.46 12.35 0.48
C THR A 99 13.08 11.82 0.87
N TYR A 100 12.02 12.53 0.46
CA TYR A 100 10.65 12.10 0.71
C TYR A 100 10.34 10.73 0.10
N THR A 101 10.70 10.54 -1.18
CA THR A 101 10.53 9.27 -1.88
C THR A 101 11.35 8.15 -1.24
N ILE A 102 12.60 8.41 -0.87
CA ILE A 102 13.46 7.42 -0.19
C ILE A 102 12.82 6.94 1.11
N VAL A 103 12.29 7.84 1.94
CA VAL A 103 11.62 7.46 3.19
C VAL A 103 10.42 6.55 2.92
N LEU A 104 9.61 6.85 1.91
CA LEU A 104 8.47 6.01 1.54
C LEU A 104 8.88 4.63 1.03
N VAL A 105 9.96 4.53 0.27
CA VAL A 105 10.50 3.26 -0.21
C VAL A 105 11.07 2.43 0.94
N ILE A 106 11.84 3.06 1.84
CA ILE A 106 12.34 2.39 3.05
C ILE A 106 11.18 1.90 3.92
N TRP A 107 10.12 2.69 4.07
CA TRP A 107 8.95 2.27 4.83
C TRP A 107 8.23 1.08 4.19
N ALA A 108 8.11 1.05 2.86
CA ALA A 108 7.58 -0.11 2.14
C ALA A 108 8.43 -1.37 2.37
N LEU A 109 9.75 -1.25 2.36
CA LEU A 109 10.67 -2.34 2.68
C LEU A 109 10.46 -2.87 4.10
N VAL A 110 10.33 -1.98 5.08
CA VAL A 110 10.10 -2.36 6.49
C VAL A 110 8.77 -3.10 6.65
N ILE A 111 7.71 -2.63 6.00
CA ILE A 111 6.39 -3.28 6.07
C ILE A 111 6.46 -4.70 5.51
N TRP A 112 7.01 -4.86 4.30
CA TRP A 112 7.06 -6.16 3.65
C TRP A 112 7.98 -7.14 4.38
N THR A 113 9.13 -6.69 4.89
CA THR A 113 9.99 -7.54 5.73
C THR A 113 9.29 -7.98 7.02
N ALA A 114 8.57 -7.08 7.69
CA ALA A 114 7.80 -7.43 8.88
C ALA A 114 6.69 -8.47 8.60
N ILE A 115 6.00 -8.33 7.46
CA ILE A 115 5.00 -9.31 7.00
C ILE A 115 5.64 -10.68 6.78
N PHE A 116 6.78 -10.75 6.11
CA PHE A 116 7.48 -12.02 5.87
C PHE A 116 7.95 -12.70 7.15
N ILE A 117 8.37 -11.92 8.15
CA ILE A 117 8.79 -12.44 9.46
C ILE A 117 7.58 -12.94 10.26
N GLY A 118 6.46 -12.22 10.21
CA GLY A 118 5.25 -12.53 10.98
C GLY A 118 4.28 -13.51 10.31
N ARG A 119 4.64 -14.09 9.16
CA ARG A 119 3.75 -14.98 8.40
C ARG A 119 3.45 -16.26 9.21
N PRO A 120 2.19 -16.72 9.26
CA PRO A 120 1.85 -18.00 9.85
C PRO A 120 2.47 -19.13 9.02
N THR A 121 3.24 -20.01 9.66
CA THR A 121 3.83 -21.22 9.07
C THR A 121 2.82 -22.35 8.98
#